data_AF-A0A0R2BGW2-F1
#
_entry.id   AF-A0A0R2BGW2-F1
#
_cell.length_a   1.000
_cell.length_b   1.000
_cell.length_c   1.000
_cell.angle_alpha   90.00
_cell.angle_beta   90.00
_cell.angle_gamma   90.00
#
_symmetry.space_group_name_H-M   'P 1'
#
loop_
_entity.id
_entity.type
_entity.pdbx_description
1 polymer ?
#
loop_
_entity_poly.entity_id
_entity_poly.type
_entity_poly.pdbx_seq_one_letter_code
_entity_poly.pdbx_strand_id
1 'polypeptide(L)'
;MEYHKVISELRTNKNIKVSDLLGDNMSRSSYNRFISGKTDIYSQHLLALLDQLHVSFSELEYIASGYNTSKEDTFFLKVVLAAQAKDHEGLVLCYRQAQSLAQPKHNDFYTHILGALDLVISQLKSQPYNLSDNALYTYLIQAFSWTDYEFKFFQLILPALSPAELEPFLAKIERNLAKFGNATPYNQKSFNLICDIIFYFIQHQNYVNASHYLTLLENYDLTENLVYEKLLFTFFTNLKKLLLHQPANTWRRPLSKCIATAKFLDMPNLAEKFEQTILQITN
;
A
#
# COMPACT_ATOMS: atom_id res chain seq x y z
N MET A 1 23.73 0.07 -6.88
CA MET A 1 25.07 -0.29 -6.35
C MET A 1 24.95 -1.65 -5.71
N GLU A 2 25.96 -2.51 -5.85
CA GLU A 2 25.98 -3.82 -5.19
C GLU A 2 26.06 -3.66 -3.67
N TYR A 3 25.33 -4.49 -2.90
CA TYR A 3 25.24 -4.37 -1.44
C TYR A 3 26.61 -4.41 -0.74
N HIS A 4 27.52 -5.25 -1.22
CA HIS A 4 28.87 -5.36 -0.65
C HIS A 4 29.69 -4.06 -0.78
N LYS A 5 29.46 -3.27 -1.83
CA LYS A 5 30.10 -1.96 -2.02
C LYS A 5 29.54 -0.93 -1.04
N VAL A 6 28.22 -0.88 -0.92
CA VAL A 6 27.52 0.02 0.01
C VAL A 6 27.95 -0.25 1.46
N ILE A 7 28.03 -1.52 1.86
CA ILE A 7 28.52 -1.93 3.19
C ILE A 7 29.95 -1.43 3.45
N SER A 8 30.84 -1.58 2.46
CA SER A 8 32.23 -1.12 2.59
C SER A 8 32.33 0.41 2.71
N GLU A 9 31.54 1.13 1.93
CA GLU A 9 31.46 2.60 1.98
C GLU A 9 30.91 3.09 3.31
N LEU A 10 29.78 2.53 3.78
CA LEU A 10 29.17 2.87 5.06
C LEU A 10 30.13 2.66 6.23
N ARG A 11 30.81 1.50 6.26
CA ARG A 11 31.84 1.23 7.27
C ARG A 11 32.91 2.31 7.27
N THR A 12 33.43 2.65 6.09
CA THR A 12 34.50 3.65 5.93
C THR A 12 34.04 5.02 6.41
N ASN A 13 32.86 5.46 5.97
CA ASN A 13 32.30 6.77 6.31
C ASN A 13 31.95 6.90 7.80
N LYS A 14 31.57 5.80 8.46
CA LYS A 14 31.34 5.75 9.90
C LYS A 14 32.62 5.55 10.73
N ASN A 15 33.80 5.51 10.10
CA ASN A 15 35.10 5.27 10.75
C ASN A 15 35.16 3.97 11.57
N ILE A 16 34.42 2.94 11.15
CA ILE A 16 34.37 1.64 11.85
C ILE A 16 35.55 0.78 11.39
N LYS A 17 36.35 0.26 12.33
CA LYS A 17 37.43 -0.67 11.98
C LYS A 17 36.84 -2.01 11.55
N VAL A 18 37.53 -2.71 10.65
CA VAL A 18 37.09 -4.04 10.21
C VAL A 18 37.00 -5.02 11.39
N SER A 19 37.91 -4.97 12.36
CA SER A 19 37.83 -5.80 13.57
C SER A 19 36.50 -5.60 14.31
N ASP A 20 36.09 -4.35 14.45
CA ASP A 20 34.95 -3.96 15.27
C ASP A 20 33.63 -4.28 14.52
N LEU A 21 33.64 -4.11 13.20
CA LEU A 21 32.52 -4.49 12.33
C LEU A 21 32.25 -6.01 12.36
N LEU A 22 33.32 -6.82 12.34
CA LEU A 22 33.17 -8.27 12.26
C LEU A 22 32.87 -8.91 13.61
N GLY A 23 33.47 -8.40 14.68
CA GLY A 23 33.48 -9.07 15.99
C GLY A 23 33.89 -10.54 15.83
N ASP A 24 33.14 -11.43 16.49
CA ASP A 24 33.32 -12.89 16.38
C ASP A 24 32.44 -13.51 15.27
N ASN A 25 31.66 -12.70 14.54
CA ASN A 25 30.67 -13.21 13.59
C ASN A 25 31.29 -13.66 12.26
N MET A 26 32.44 -13.12 11.87
CA MET A 26 33.04 -13.42 10.57
C MET A 26 34.56 -13.24 10.57
N SER A 27 35.28 -14.13 9.86
CA SER A 27 36.71 -13.96 9.66
C SER A 27 37.03 -12.78 8.72
N ARG A 28 38.16 -12.11 8.95
CA ARG A 28 38.65 -11.02 8.09
C ARG A 28 38.86 -11.45 6.64
N SER A 29 39.27 -12.71 6.42
CA SER A 29 39.45 -13.28 5.08
C SER A 29 38.11 -13.39 4.34
N SER A 30 37.08 -13.92 5.01
CA SER A 30 35.72 -14.01 4.46
C SER A 30 35.16 -12.64 4.11
N TYR A 31 35.31 -11.67 5.01
CA TYR A 31 34.87 -10.29 4.78
C TYR A 31 35.55 -9.68 3.54
N ASN A 32 36.88 -9.80 3.43
CA ASN A 32 37.63 -9.25 2.31
C ASN A 32 37.18 -9.86 0.97
N ARG A 33 36.93 -11.18 0.94
CA ARG A 33 36.39 -11.85 -0.25
C ARG A 33 35.00 -11.32 -0.61
N PHE A 34 34.13 -11.13 0.37
CA PHE A 34 32.79 -10.54 0.19
C PHE A 34 32.83 -9.11 -0.36
N ILE A 35 33.54 -8.17 0.28
CA ILE A 35 33.56 -6.77 -0.20
C ILE A 35 34.21 -6.61 -1.57
N SER A 36 35.08 -7.56 -1.96
CA SER A 36 35.66 -7.63 -3.31
C SER A 36 34.77 -8.32 -4.35
N GLY A 37 33.57 -8.79 -3.97
CA GLY A 37 32.63 -9.47 -4.86
C GLY A 37 33.06 -10.89 -5.26
N LYS A 38 34.02 -11.49 -4.55
CA LYS A 38 34.55 -12.84 -4.87
C LYS A 38 33.72 -13.98 -4.26
N THR A 39 32.89 -13.68 -3.27
CA THR A 39 32.02 -14.64 -2.59
C THR A 39 30.80 -13.95 -2.03
N ASP A 40 29.68 -14.66 -2.01
CA ASP A 40 28.53 -14.32 -1.18
C ASP A 40 28.79 -14.62 0.30
N ILE A 41 27.91 -14.10 1.15
CA ILE A 41 27.90 -14.37 2.60
C ILE A 41 26.56 -14.94 3.02
N TYR A 42 26.58 -15.69 4.12
CA TYR A 42 25.34 -16.16 4.75
C TYR A 42 24.52 -14.98 5.28
N SER A 43 23.19 -15.10 5.23
CA SER A 43 22.24 -14.07 5.66
C SER A 43 22.47 -13.63 7.11
N GLN A 44 22.77 -14.56 8.02
CA GLN A 44 23.10 -14.25 9.41
C GLN A 44 24.28 -13.29 9.55
N HIS A 45 25.29 -13.42 8.68
CA HIS A 45 26.44 -12.54 8.72
C HIS A 45 26.12 -11.18 8.12
N LEU A 46 25.30 -11.13 7.07
CA LEU A 46 24.81 -9.86 6.54
C LEU A 46 24.06 -9.07 7.62
N LEU A 47 23.14 -9.73 8.34
CA LEU A 47 22.41 -9.09 9.44
C LEU A 47 23.35 -8.59 10.54
N ALA A 48 24.33 -9.41 10.95
CA ALA A 48 25.32 -8.99 11.94
C ALA A 48 26.16 -7.78 11.48
N LEU A 49 26.53 -7.72 10.20
CA LEU A 49 27.21 -6.54 9.64
C LEU A 49 26.32 -5.29 9.69
N LEU A 50 25.04 -5.44 9.35
CA LEU A 50 24.08 -4.33 9.36
C LEU A 50 23.80 -3.80 10.77
N ASP A 51 23.69 -4.69 11.76
CA ASP A 51 23.56 -4.31 13.17
C ASP A 51 24.76 -3.48 13.64
N GLN A 52 25.99 -3.91 13.31
CA GLN A 52 27.21 -3.18 13.66
C GLN A 52 27.39 -1.88 12.87
N LEU A 53 26.82 -1.80 11.68
CA LEU A 53 26.74 -0.56 10.92
C LEU A 53 25.64 0.37 11.44
N HIS A 54 24.73 -0.10 12.29
CA HIS A 54 23.52 0.61 12.68
C HIS A 54 22.71 1.06 11.46
N VAL A 55 22.47 0.12 10.54
CA VAL A 55 21.72 0.35 9.30
C VAL A 55 20.72 -0.78 9.15
N SER A 56 19.45 -0.45 8.92
CA SER A 56 18.44 -1.47 8.64
C SER A 56 18.62 -2.06 7.23
N PHE A 57 18.09 -3.25 6.99
CA PHE A 57 18.11 -3.82 5.63
C PHE A 57 17.40 -2.91 4.62
N SER A 58 16.25 -2.34 4.98
CA SER A 58 15.52 -1.41 4.10
C SER A 58 16.31 -0.14 3.78
N GLU A 59 17.08 0.38 4.75
CA GLU A 59 17.97 1.52 4.51
C GLU A 59 19.15 1.13 3.60
N LEU A 60 19.71 -0.07 3.76
CA LEU A 60 20.73 -0.60 2.84
C LEU A 60 20.18 -0.65 1.41
N GLU A 61 18.97 -1.19 1.21
CA GLU A 61 18.33 -1.25 -0.10
C GLU A 61 18.14 0.14 -0.71
N TYR A 62 17.69 1.10 0.11
CA TYR A 62 17.50 2.50 -0.31
C TYR A 62 18.82 3.19 -0.69
N ILE A 63 19.91 2.94 0.04
CA ILE A 63 21.23 3.48 -0.34
C ILE A 63 21.74 2.79 -1.61
N ALA A 64 21.54 1.47 -1.72
CA ALA A 64 21.98 0.68 -2.86
C ALA A 64 21.26 1.07 -4.16
N SER A 65 20.01 1.52 -4.09
CA SER A 65 19.28 2.10 -5.23
C SER A 65 19.69 3.55 -5.55
N GLY A 66 20.68 4.10 -4.84
CA GLY A 66 21.13 5.48 -5.00
C GLY A 66 20.17 6.49 -4.37
N TYR A 67 19.62 6.17 -3.20
CA TYR A 67 18.63 6.98 -2.48
C TYR A 67 17.32 7.15 -3.26
N ASN A 68 16.93 6.12 -4.01
CA ASN A 68 15.67 6.08 -4.75
C ASN A 68 14.78 4.95 -4.26
N THR A 69 13.47 5.09 -4.44
CA THR A 69 12.56 3.95 -4.28
C THR A 69 12.91 2.84 -5.27
N SER A 70 12.51 1.61 -4.96
CA SER A 70 12.73 0.49 -5.88
C SER A 70 12.12 0.79 -7.25
N LYS A 71 12.67 0.18 -8.32
CA LYS A 71 12.11 0.35 -9.67
C LYS A 71 10.65 -0.11 -9.73
N GLU A 72 10.32 -1.16 -9.00
CA GLU A 72 8.97 -1.72 -8.93
C GLU A 72 8.02 -0.78 -8.18
N ASP A 73 8.42 -0.22 -7.04
CA ASP A 73 7.57 0.73 -6.30
C ASP A 73 7.37 2.04 -7.08
N THR A 74 8.41 2.52 -7.75
CA THR A 74 8.32 3.70 -8.61
C THR A 74 7.34 3.46 -9.77
N PHE A 75 7.39 2.28 -10.37
CA PHE A 75 6.47 1.90 -11.44
C PHE A 75 5.03 1.69 -10.91
N PHE A 76 4.87 1.06 -9.75
CA PHE A 76 3.59 0.89 -9.09
C PHE A 76 2.94 2.23 -8.78
N LEU A 77 3.70 3.18 -8.23
CA LEU A 77 3.22 4.53 -7.94
C LEU A 77 2.76 5.25 -9.22
N LYS A 78 3.50 5.11 -10.33
CA LYS A 78 3.09 5.66 -11.62
C LYS A 78 1.72 5.09 -12.07
N VAL A 79 1.50 3.78 -11.92
CA VAL A 79 0.21 3.14 -12.23
C VAL A 79 -0.91 3.68 -11.33
N VAL A 80 -0.67 3.77 -10.01
CA VAL A 80 -1.64 4.29 -9.05
C VAL A 80 -2.04 5.73 -9.39
N LEU A 81 -1.07 6.61 -9.65
CA LEU A 81 -1.34 8.01 -9.99
C LEU A 81 -2.13 8.14 -11.30
N ALA A 82 -1.79 7.35 -12.32
CA ALA A 82 -2.55 7.33 -13.57
C ALA A 82 -3.99 6.82 -13.36
N ALA A 83 -4.19 5.79 -12.53
CA ALA A 83 -5.51 5.28 -12.19
C ALA A 83 -6.36 6.32 -11.43
N GLN A 84 -5.77 7.00 -10.44
CA GLN A 84 -6.43 8.05 -9.67
C GLN A 84 -6.83 9.24 -10.54
N ALA A 85 -5.96 9.64 -11.47
CA ALA A 85 -6.23 10.71 -12.44
C ALA A 85 -7.20 10.29 -13.56
N LYS A 86 -7.60 9.00 -13.61
CA LYS A 86 -8.34 8.40 -14.73
C LYS A 86 -7.64 8.63 -16.07
N ASP A 87 -6.31 8.69 -16.07
CA ASP A 87 -5.47 8.93 -17.24
C ASP A 87 -5.36 7.65 -18.08
N HIS A 88 -6.27 7.51 -19.04
CA HIS A 88 -6.33 6.33 -19.88
C HIS A 88 -5.04 6.13 -20.70
N GLU A 89 -4.47 7.20 -21.26
CA GLU A 89 -3.25 7.11 -22.07
C GLU A 89 -2.05 6.70 -21.21
N GLY A 90 -1.92 7.31 -20.03
CA GLY A 90 -0.92 6.94 -19.04
C GLY A 90 -0.99 5.46 -18.62
N LEU A 91 -2.20 4.95 -18.41
CA LEU A 91 -2.42 3.53 -18.08
C LEU A 91 -2.04 2.60 -19.23
N VAL A 92 -2.37 2.95 -20.49
CA VAL A 92 -1.97 2.17 -21.68
C VAL A 92 -0.45 2.17 -21.87
N LEU A 93 0.22 3.30 -21.61
CA LEU A 93 1.68 3.36 -21.63
C LEU A 93 2.29 2.46 -20.55
N CYS A 94 1.74 2.47 -19.34
CA CYS A 94 2.16 1.57 -18.26
C CYS A 94 1.94 0.11 -18.65
N TYR A 95 0.83 -0.23 -19.29
CA TYR A 95 0.55 -1.58 -19.75
C TYR A 95 1.62 -2.10 -20.72
N ARG A 96 1.96 -1.31 -21.74
CA ARG A 96 3.01 -1.67 -22.72
C ARG A 96 4.37 -1.84 -22.04
N GLN A 97 4.70 -0.96 -21.10
CA GLN A 97 5.93 -1.05 -20.33
C GLN A 97 5.97 -2.34 -19.48
N ALA A 98 4.90 -2.64 -18.73
CA ALA A 98 4.79 -3.86 -17.94
C ALA A 98 4.88 -5.12 -18.82
N GLN A 99 4.24 -5.12 -19.98
CA GLN A 99 4.27 -6.24 -20.93
C GLN A 99 5.70 -6.53 -21.40
N SER A 100 6.47 -5.49 -21.73
CA SER A 100 7.88 -5.64 -22.13
C SER A 100 8.77 -6.15 -20.99
N LEU A 101 8.39 -5.93 -19.74
CA LEU A 101 9.15 -6.34 -18.55
C LEU A 101 8.77 -7.72 -18.03
N ALA A 102 7.54 -8.18 -18.31
CA ALA A 102 7.06 -9.51 -17.94
C ALA A 102 7.65 -10.62 -18.84
N GLN A 103 7.66 -10.40 -20.16
CA GLN A 103 8.06 -11.40 -21.16
C GLN A 103 9.52 -11.93 -21.05
N PRO A 104 10.54 -11.14 -20.70
CA PRO A 104 11.92 -11.61 -20.69
C PRO A 104 12.34 -12.30 -19.38
N LYS A 105 11.53 -12.23 -18.31
CA LYS A 105 12.01 -12.54 -16.94
C LYS A 105 11.10 -13.41 -16.08
N HIS A 106 9.91 -13.82 -16.55
CA HIS A 106 8.90 -14.48 -15.70
C HIS A 106 8.75 -13.75 -14.35
N ASN A 107 8.55 -12.43 -14.42
CA ASN A 107 8.46 -11.61 -13.21
C ASN A 107 6.99 -11.48 -12.80
N ASP A 108 6.63 -12.13 -11.69
CA ASP A 108 5.27 -12.14 -11.13
C ASP A 108 4.74 -10.74 -10.83
N PHE A 109 5.59 -9.79 -10.42
CA PHE A 109 5.16 -8.42 -10.18
C PHE A 109 4.61 -7.76 -11.45
N TYR A 110 5.31 -7.85 -12.59
CA TYR A 110 4.80 -7.27 -13.83
C TYR A 110 3.60 -8.05 -14.39
N THR A 111 3.53 -9.36 -14.19
CA THR A 111 2.34 -10.16 -14.51
C THR A 111 1.12 -9.71 -13.69
N HIS A 112 1.30 -9.46 -12.40
CA HIS A 112 0.24 -8.93 -11.54
C HIS A 112 -0.15 -7.50 -11.90
N ILE A 113 0.81 -6.65 -12.30
CA ILE A 113 0.50 -5.31 -12.81
C ILE A 113 -0.33 -5.37 -14.09
N LEU A 114 0.00 -6.27 -15.03
CA LEU A 114 -0.82 -6.46 -16.23
C LEU A 114 -2.25 -6.85 -15.86
N GLY A 115 -2.41 -7.80 -14.94
CA GLY A 115 -3.73 -8.17 -14.42
C GLY A 115 -4.48 -7.00 -13.77
N ALA A 116 -3.80 -6.16 -12.98
CA ALA A 116 -4.41 -4.97 -12.39
C ALA A 116 -4.84 -3.95 -13.45
N LEU A 117 -3.96 -3.66 -14.40
CA LEU A 117 -4.21 -2.70 -15.48
C LEU A 117 -5.35 -3.17 -16.39
N ASP A 118 -5.45 -4.46 -16.68
CA ASP A 118 -6.57 -5.00 -17.46
C ASP A 118 -7.91 -4.69 -16.79
N LEU A 119 -8.02 -4.86 -15.46
CA LEU A 119 -9.25 -4.56 -14.71
C LEU A 119 -9.54 -3.06 -14.69
N VAL A 120 -8.55 -2.24 -14.31
CA VAL A 120 -8.70 -0.79 -14.17
C VAL A 120 -9.03 -0.14 -15.52
N ILE A 121 -8.33 -0.52 -16.60
CA ILE A 121 -8.58 0.01 -17.94
C ILE A 121 -9.98 -0.41 -18.44
N SER A 122 -10.37 -1.66 -18.22
CA SER A 122 -11.68 -2.16 -18.63
C SER A 122 -12.81 -1.43 -17.90
N GLN A 123 -12.67 -1.22 -16.59
CA GLN A 123 -13.61 -0.44 -15.79
C GLN A 123 -13.74 1.00 -16.32
N LEU A 124 -12.63 1.70 -16.56
CA LEU A 124 -12.65 3.07 -17.08
C LEU A 124 -13.36 3.19 -18.43
N LYS A 125 -13.29 2.15 -19.27
CA LYS A 125 -13.95 2.10 -20.57
C LYS A 125 -15.33 1.45 -20.54
N SER A 126 -15.82 1.03 -19.37
CA SER A 126 -17.05 0.23 -19.24
C SER A 126 -17.06 -0.99 -20.17
N GLN A 127 -15.91 -1.65 -20.32
CA GLN A 127 -15.74 -2.85 -21.13
C GLN A 127 -15.83 -4.10 -20.25
N PRO A 128 -16.36 -5.22 -20.78
CA PRO A 128 -16.31 -6.49 -20.07
C PRO A 128 -14.86 -6.95 -19.90
N TYR A 129 -14.60 -7.61 -18.78
CA TYR A 129 -13.32 -8.28 -18.50
C TYR A 129 -13.60 -9.70 -17.98
N ASN A 130 -12.60 -10.58 -18.10
CA ASN A 130 -12.69 -11.94 -17.58
C ASN A 130 -11.82 -12.09 -16.32
N LEU A 131 -12.46 -12.29 -15.17
CA LEU A 131 -11.75 -12.54 -13.91
C LEU A 131 -11.12 -13.93 -13.83
N SER A 132 -11.72 -14.93 -14.45
CA SER A 132 -11.25 -16.32 -14.39
C SER A 132 -9.86 -16.48 -14.98
N ASP A 133 -9.53 -15.66 -15.99
CA ASP A 133 -8.22 -15.65 -16.64
C ASP A 133 -7.28 -14.57 -16.08
N ASN A 134 -7.75 -13.75 -15.13
CA ASN A 134 -6.95 -12.67 -14.57
C ASN A 134 -5.98 -13.22 -13.53
N ALA A 135 -4.68 -13.18 -13.86
CA ALA A 135 -3.61 -13.72 -13.02
C ALA A 135 -3.57 -13.08 -11.62
N LEU A 136 -3.75 -11.76 -11.52
CA LEU A 136 -3.73 -11.06 -10.24
C LEU A 136 -4.94 -11.45 -9.37
N TYR A 137 -6.15 -11.41 -9.94
CA TYR A 137 -7.36 -11.76 -9.19
C TYR A 137 -7.29 -13.19 -8.66
N THR A 138 -6.90 -14.13 -9.53
CA THR A 138 -6.71 -15.54 -9.16
C THR A 138 -5.68 -15.71 -8.04
N TYR A 139 -4.53 -15.05 -8.16
CA TYR A 139 -3.50 -15.04 -7.13
C TYR A 139 -4.02 -14.49 -5.80
N LEU A 140 -4.66 -13.32 -5.81
CA LEU A 140 -5.19 -12.68 -4.62
C LEU A 140 -6.23 -13.54 -3.91
N ILE A 141 -7.06 -14.29 -4.66
CA ILE A 141 -8.03 -15.25 -4.09
C ILE A 141 -7.31 -16.44 -3.44
N GLN A 142 -6.29 -17.00 -4.09
CA GLN A 142 -5.58 -18.19 -3.62
C GLN A 142 -4.63 -17.93 -2.44
N ALA A 143 -3.98 -16.76 -2.39
CA ALA A 143 -2.91 -16.47 -1.42
C ALA A 143 -3.42 -16.37 0.02
N PHE A 144 -3.29 -17.40 0.87
CA PHE A 144 -3.94 -17.43 2.19
C PHE A 144 -3.54 -16.27 3.14
N SER A 145 -2.25 -15.94 3.17
CA SER A 145 -1.66 -14.87 3.97
C SER A 145 -1.34 -13.67 3.09
N TRP A 146 -1.80 -12.49 3.51
CA TRP A 146 -1.53 -11.23 2.83
C TRP A 146 -0.49 -10.41 3.61
N THR A 147 0.41 -9.83 2.85
CA THR A 147 1.45 -8.87 3.22
C THR A 147 1.13 -7.53 2.51
N ASP A 148 2.01 -6.55 2.66
CA ASP A 148 1.89 -5.27 1.96
C ASP A 148 1.73 -5.42 0.44
N TYR A 149 2.32 -6.48 -0.14
CA TYR A 149 2.24 -6.77 -1.57
C TYR A 149 0.80 -7.04 -2.02
N GLU A 150 0.09 -7.96 -1.38
CA GLU A 150 -1.29 -8.29 -1.74
C GLU A 150 -2.23 -7.11 -1.46
N PHE A 151 -2.04 -6.42 -0.33
CA PHE A 151 -2.88 -5.27 0.03
C PHE A 151 -2.75 -4.12 -0.98
N LYS A 152 -1.53 -3.76 -1.42
CA LYS A 152 -1.36 -2.67 -2.40
C LYS A 152 -2.02 -3.01 -3.74
N PHE A 153 -1.89 -4.25 -4.21
CA PHE A 153 -2.55 -4.69 -5.44
C PHE A 153 -4.07 -4.75 -5.30
N PHE A 154 -4.57 -5.26 -4.18
CA PHE A 154 -6.00 -5.29 -3.90
C PHE A 154 -6.58 -3.87 -3.88
N GLN A 155 -5.93 -2.93 -3.20
CA GLN A 155 -6.36 -1.52 -3.15
C GLN A 155 -6.40 -0.87 -4.54
N LEU A 156 -5.46 -1.22 -5.42
CA LEU A 156 -5.43 -0.74 -6.81
C LEU A 156 -6.62 -1.25 -7.63
N ILE A 157 -7.02 -2.51 -7.46
CA ILE A 157 -8.12 -3.11 -8.24
C ILE A 157 -9.50 -2.91 -7.60
N LEU A 158 -9.58 -2.57 -6.31
CA LEU A 158 -10.82 -2.43 -5.55
C LEU A 158 -11.89 -1.59 -6.30
N PRO A 159 -11.57 -0.41 -6.86
CA PRO A 159 -12.57 0.39 -7.58
C PRO A 159 -13.13 -0.28 -8.85
N ALA A 160 -12.41 -1.25 -9.42
CA ALA A 160 -12.79 -1.94 -10.65
C ALA A 160 -13.72 -3.14 -10.42
N LEU A 161 -13.75 -3.69 -9.19
CA LEU A 161 -14.56 -4.85 -8.83
C LEU A 161 -16.02 -4.46 -8.58
N SER A 162 -16.94 -5.33 -8.94
CA SER A 162 -18.35 -5.29 -8.50
C SER A 162 -18.51 -5.88 -7.10
N PRO A 163 -19.64 -5.63 -6.40
CA PRO A 163 -19.84 -6.17 -5.05
C PRO A 163 -19.72 -7.69 -4.97
N ALA A 164 -20.20 -8.40 -5.99
CA ALA A 164 -20.13 -9.87 -6.06
C ALA A 164 -18.69 -10.38 -6.21
N GLU A 165 -17.84 -9.62 -6.90
CA GLU A 165 -16.43 -9.95 -7.12
C GLU A 165 -15.57 -9.56 -5.91
N LEU A 166 -16.01 -8.60 -5.11
CA LEU A 166 -15.36 -8.23 -3.85
C LEU A 166 -15.66 -9.24 -2.73
N GLU A 167 -16.86 -9.82 -2.69
CA GLU A 167 -17.35 -10.69 -1.61
C GLU A 167 -16.33 -11.76 -1.13
N PRO A 168 -15.63 -12.50 -2.02
CA PRO A 168 -14.68 -13.53 -1.60
C PRO A 168 -13.47 -12.99 -0.83
N PHE A 169 -13.17 -11.70 -0.93
CA PHE A 169 -12.04 -11.07 -0.24
C PHE A 169 -12.39 -10.61 1.18
N LEU A 170 -13.65 -10.38 1.53
CA LEU A 170 -14.01 -9.69 2.79
C LEU A 170 -13.50 -10.41 4.04
N ALA A 171 -13.87 -11.68 4.20
CA ALA A 171 -13.39 -12.50 5.33
C ALA A 171 -11.86 -12.64 5.35
N LYS A 172 -11.23 -12.59 4.17
CA LYS A 172 -9.79 -12.70 4.01
C LYS A 172 -9.06 -11.42 4.41
N ILE A 173 -9.61 -10.27 4.05
CA ILE A 173 -9.11 -8.95 4.45
C ILE A 173 -9.15 -8.85 5.96
N GLU A 174 -10.31 -9.10 6.58
CA GLU A 174 -10.45 -9.03 8.05
C GLU A 174 -9.47 -9.96 8.77
N ARG A 175 -9.37 -11.22 8.31
CA ARG A 175 -8.43 -12.19 8.89
C ARG A 175 -6.97 -11.73 8.79
N ASN A 176 -6.57 -11.16 7.66
CA ASN A 176 -5.19 -10.71 7.49
C ASN A 176 -4.93 -9.38 8.21
N LEU A 177 -5.90 -8.48 8.26
CA LEU A 177 -5.80 -7.22 9.02
C LEU A 177 -5.70 -7.48 10.52
N ALA A 178 -6.41 -8.47 11.06
CA ALA A 178 -6.33 -8.84 12.47
C ALA A 178 -4.92 -9.27 12.93
N LYS A 179 -4.01 -9.61 12.01
CA LYS A 179 -2.60 -9.92 12.32
C LYS A 179 -1.78 -8.67 12.63
N PHE A 180 -2.18 -7.52 12.08
CA PHE A 180 -1.51 -6.24 12.30
C PHE A 180 -2.19 -5.56 13.48
N GLY A 181 -1.65 -5.75 14.68
CA GLY A 181 -2.16 -5.09 15.87
C GLY A 181 -2.01 -3.56 15.82
N ASN A 182 -2.75 -2.86 16.69
CA ASN A 182 -2.81 -1.39 16.76
C ASN A 182 -1.45 -0.70 16.97
N ALA A 183 -0.46 -1.40 17.53
CA ALA A 183 0.89 -0.87 17.80
C ALA A 183 1.91 -1.11 16.67
N THR A 184 1.47 -1.64 15.52
CA THR A 184 2.39 -1.93 14.40
C THR A 184 2.55 -0.72 13.47
N PRO A 185 3.71 -0.57 12.78
CA PRO A 185 3.87 0.40 11.70
C PRO A 185 2.86 0.22 10.56
N TYR A 186 2.20 -0.94 10.49
CA TYR A 186 1.19 -1.28 9.51
C TYR A 186 -0.22 -0.76 9.87
N ASN A 187 -0.43 -0.31 11.11
CA ASN A 187 -1.72 0.21 11.59
C ASN A 187 -2.29 1.30 10.67
N GLN A 188 -1.43 2.22 10.21
CA GLN A 188 -1.82 3.30 9.28
C GLN A 188 -2.29 2.75 7.92
N LYS A 189 -1.58 1.78 7.35
CA LYS A 189 -1.93 1.18 6.06
C LYS A 189 -3.24 0.38 6.16
N SER A 190 -3.40 -0.38 7.24
CA SER A 190 -4.63 -1.12 7.55
C SER A 190 -5.83 -0.19 7.70
N PHE A 191 -5.67 0.92 8.43
CA PHE A 191 -6.69 1.95 8.57
C PHE A 191 -7.11 2.54 7.22
N ASN A 192 -6.15 2.93 6.40
CA ASN A 192 -6.41 3.52 5.09
C ASN A 192 -7.10 2.55 4.13
N LEU A 193 -6.75 1.26 4.16
CA LEU A 193 -7.45 0.23 3.39
C LEU A 193 -8.92 0.09 3.81
N ILE A 194 -9.19 0.05 5.12
CA ILE A 194 -10.58 -0.01 5.62
C ILE A 194 -11.37 1.21 5.17
N CYS A 195 -10.76 2.41 5.19
CA CYS A 195 -11.38 3.63 4.69
C CYS A 195 -11.77 3.52 3.22
N ASP A 196 -10.88 2.97 2.37
CA ASP A 196 -11.19 2.77 0.95
C ASP A 196 -12.30 1.74 0.72
N ILE A 197 -12.35 0.67 1.53
CA ILE A 197 -13.44 -0.31 1.50
C ILE A 197 -14.77 0.32 1.91
N ILE A 198 -14.80 1.19 2.92
CA ILE A 198 -16.02 1.90 3.32
C ILE A 198 -16.51 2.80 2.19
N PHE A 199 -15.61 3.60 1.60
CA PHE A 199 -15.96 4.43 0.45
C PHE A 199 -16.54 3.60 -0.70
N TYR A 200 -15.89 2.49 -1.03
CA TYR A 200 -16.36 1.56 -2.06
C TYR A 200 -17.79 1.07 -1.78
N PHE A 201 -18.07 0.61 -0.56
CA PHE A 201 -19.40 0.11 -0.23
C PHE A 201 -20.48 1.19 -0.26
N ILE A 202 -20.16 2.41 0.16
CA ILE A 202 -21.08 3.54 0.06
C ILE A 202 -21.36 3.85 -1.42
N GLN A 203 -20.33 3.88 -2.26
CA GLN A 203 -20.48 4.09 -3.70
C GLN A 203 -21.41 3.06 -4.35
N HIS A 204 -21.45 1.84 -3.82
CA HIS A 204 -22.30 0.76 -4.32
C HIS A 204 -23.58 0.57 -3.50
N GLN A 205 -23.94 1.56 -2.66
CA GLN A 205 -25.15 1.56 -1.81
C GLN A 205 -25.26 0.33 -0.87
N ASN A 206 -24.15 -0.34 -0.59
CA ASN A 206 -24.09 -1.46 0.34
C ASN A 206 -23.82 -0.93 1.76
N TYR A 207 -24.83 -0.30 2.34
CA TYR A 207 -24.72 0.35 3.65
C TYR A 207 -24.53 -0.64 4.81
N VAL A 208 -24.94 -1.90 4.62
CA VAL A 208 -24.73 -2.97 5.62
C VAL A 208 -23.24 -3.23 5.78
N ASN A 209 -22.52 -3.52 4.69
CA ASN A 209 -21.08 -3.73 4.75
C ASN A 209 -20.34 -2.43 5.13
N ALA A 210 -20.77 -1.27 4.63
CA ALA A 210 -20.18 0.00 5.05
C ALA A 210 -20.27 0.19 6.58
N SER A 211 -21.42 -0.09 7.19
CA SER A 211 -21.62 0.00 8.65
C SER A 211 -20.76 -0.99 9.44
N HIS A 212 -20.55 -2.19 8.92
CA HIS A 212 -19.65 -3.19 9.51
C HIS A 212 -18.21 -2.65 9.57
N TYR A 213 -17.65 -2.23 8.43
CA TYR A 213 -16.28 -1.70 8.38
C TYR A 213 -16.12 -0.37 9.14
N LEU A 214 -17.15 0.47 9.19
CA LEU A 214 -17.17 1.67 10.05
C LEU A 214 -17.00 1.33 11.53
N THR A 215 -17.54 0.20 11.97
CA THR A 215 -17.39 -0.26 13.36
C THR A 215 -15.99 -0.81 13.61
N LEU A 216 -15.34 -1.43 12.62
CA LEU A 216 -13.94 -1.84 12.73
C LEU A 216 -13.00 -0.65 12.95
N LEU A 217 -13.26 0.50 12.31
CA LEU A 217 -12.45 1.71 12.49
C LEU A 217 -12.45 2.23 13.93
N GLU A 218 -13.52 2.03 14.70
CA GLU A 218 -13.64 2.51 16.08
C GLU A 218 -12.60 1.88 17.03
N ASN A 219 -11.99 0.76 16.63
CA ASN A 219 -10.97 0.07 17.42
C ASN A 219 -9.54 0.56 17.17
N TYR A 220 -9.33 1.47 16.20
CA TYR A 220 -8.01 1.98 15.85
C TYR A 220 -7.58 3.10 16.80
N ASP A 221 -6.38 2.98 17.37
CA ASP A 221 -5.74 4.06 18.12
C ASP A 221 -4.87 4.90 17.17
N LEU A 222 -5.17 6.20 17.08
CA LEU A 222 -4.53 7.13 16.16
C LEU A 222 -3.70 8.17 16.93
N THR A 223 -2.39 8.08 16.77
CA THR A 223 -1.42 9.03 17.34
C THR A 223 -1.58 10.43 16.73
N GLU A 224 -1.12 11.46 17.44
CA GLU A 224 -1.34 12.88 17.06
C GLU A 224 -0.80 13.25 15.67
N ASN A 225 0.31 12.66 15.26
CA ASN A 225 0.94 12.91 13.97
C ASN A 225 0.16 12.34 12.76
N LEU A 226 -0.85 11.50 12.98
CA LEU A 226 -1.68 10.91 11.91
C LEU A 226 -2.86 11.83 11.54
N VAL A 227 -2.54 13.04 11.07
CA VAL A 227 -3.54 14.11 10.81
C VAL A 227 -4.54 13.70 9.72
N TYR A 228 -4.06 13.06 8.64
CA TYR A 228 -4.90 12.57 7.54
C TYR A 228 -5.89 11.50 8.03
N GLU A 229 -5.40 10.51 8.77
CA GLU A 229 -6.22 9.42 9.31
C GLU A 229 -7.21 9.94 10.34
N LYS A 230 -6.84 10.91 11.17
CA LYS A 230 -7.77 11.56 12.12
C LYS A 230 -8.88 12.34 11.41
N LEU A 231 -8.58 12.97 10.28
CA LEU A 231 -9.58 13.63 9.45
C LEU A 231 -10.57 12.61 8.88
N LEU A 232 -10.07 11.51 8.33
CA LEU A 232 -10.89 10.38 7.85
C LEU A 232 -11.73 9.77 8.97
N PHE A 233 -11.13 9.48 10.12
CA PHE A 233 -11.83 8.94 11.28
C PHE A 233 -12.98 9.86 11.70
N THR A 234 -12.71 11.16 11.84
CA THR A 234 -13.74 12.15 12.19
C THR A 234 -14.85 12.19 11.14
N PHE A 235 -14.51 12.14 9.85
CA PHE A 235 -15.49 12.07 8.78
C PHE A 235 -16.37 10.81 8.92
N PHE A 236 -15.76 9.63 9.00
CA PHE A 236 -16.45 8.34 9.07
C PHE A 236 -17.29 8.15 10.34
N THR A 237 -16.82 8.58 11.51
CA THR A 237 -17.62 8.55 12.75
C THR A 237 -18.90 9.36 12.60
N ASN A 238 -18.85 10.51 11.93
CA ASN A 238 -20.04 11.35 11.71
C ASN A 238 -20.88 10.85 10.52
N LEU A 239 -20.27 10.19 9.54
CA LEU A 239 -20.96 9.49 8.47
C LEU A 239 -21.80 8.33 9.00
N LYS A 240 -21.28 7.57 9.98
CA LYS A 240 -22.03 6.52 10.70
C LYS A 240 -23.28 7.09 11.36
N LYS A 241 -23.18 8.26 12.02
CA LYS A 241 -24.35 8.93 12.62
C LYS A 241 -25.39 9.32 11.57
N LEU A 242 -24.96 9.77 10.40
CA LEU A 242 -25.85 10.07 9.28
C LEU A 242 -26.56 8.80 8.77
N LEU A 243 -25.83 7.71 8.57
CA LEU A 243 -26.38 6.41 8.16
C LEU A 243 -27.39 5.83 9.18
N LEU A 244 -27.16 6.09 10.48
CA LEU A 244 -28.06 5.70 11.56
C LEU A 244 -29.24 6.67 11.76
N HIS A 245 -29.46 7.61 10.83
CA HIS A 245 -30.52 8.62 10.87
C HIS A 245 -30.55 9.44 12.18
N GLN A 246 -29.38 9.69 12.77
CA GLN A 246 -29.30 10.56 13.94
C GLN A 246 -29.62 12.01 13.58
N PRO A 247 -30.07 12.84 14.55
CA PRO A 247 -30.45 14.23 14.30
C PRO A 247 -29.32 15.02 13.60
N ALA A 248 -29.68 15.80 12.58
CA ALA A 248 -28.70 16.48 11.71
C ALA A 248 -27.69 17.38 12.45
N ASN A 249 -28.08 17.92 13.60
CA ASN A 249 -27.20 18.74 14.44
C ASN A 249 -26.01 17.95 15.04
N THR A 250 -26.05 16.61 15.09
CA THR A 250 -24.99 15.78 15.68
C THR A 250 -23.84 15.47 14.71
N TRP A 251 -24.07 15.55 13.40
CA TRP A 251 -23.12 15.15 12.36
C TRP A 251 -22.86 16.20 11.28
N ARG A 252 -23.83 17.08 10.96
CA ARG A 252 -23.72 18.01 9.82
C ARG A 252 -22.54 18.97 9.95
N ARG A 253 -22.39 19.62 11.11
CA ARG A 253 -21.28 20.56 11.36
C ARG A 253 -19.91 19.88 11.32
N PRO A 254 -19.69 18.73 12.01
CA PRO A 254 -18.46 17.96 11.86
C PRO A 254 -18.12 17.60 10.41
N LEU A 255 -19.07 17.09 9.62
CA LEU A 255 -18.83 16.73 8.22
C LEU A 255 -18.43 17.93 7.36
N SER A 256 -19.13 19.07 7.51
CA SER A 256 -18.76 20.30 6.81
C SER A 256 -17.36 20.80 7.19
N LYS A 257 -16.96 20.64 8.47
CA LYS A 257 -15.59 20.94 8.90
C LYS A 257 -14.58 20.01 8.25
N CYS A 258 -14.85 18.71 8.14
CA CYS A 258 -13.92 17.79 7.46
C CYS A 258 -13.67 18.21 6.00
N ILE A 259 -14.72 18.58 5.27
CA ILE A 259 -14.61 19.09 3.90
C ILE A 259 -13.80 20.40 3.85
N ALA A 260 -14.10 21.35 4.74
CA ALA A 260 -13.38 22.62 4.81
C ALA A 260 -11.89 22.42 5.15
N THR A 261 -11.58 21.51 6.08
CA THR A 261 -10.20 21.14 6.44
C THR A 261 -9.48 20.49 5.25
N ALA A 262 -10.13 19.58 4.52
CA ALA A 262 -9.53 18.97 3.33
C ALA A 262 -9.20 20.03 2.26
N LYS A 263 -10.09 21.00 2.03
CA LYS A 263 -9.81 22.15 1.13
C LYS A 263 -8.69 23.04 1.65
N PHE A 264 -8.68 23.34 2.96
CA PHE A 264 -7.65 24.16 3.59
C PHE A 264 -6.26 23.54 3.48
N LEU A 265 -6.16 22.22 3.55
CA LEU A 265 -4.93 21.46 3.42
C LEU A 265 -4.55 21.13 1.97
N ASP A 266 -5.20 21.76 0.98
CA ASP A 266 -4.98 21.53 -0.46
C ASP A 266 -5.14 20.05 -0.88
N MET A 267 -6.17 19.39 -0.34
CA MET A 267 -6.56 18.02 -0.68
C MET A 267 -7.89 18.00 -1.47
N PRO A 268 -7.95 18.56 -2.69
CA PRO A 268 -9.19 18.74 -3.44
C PRO A 268 -9.91 17.41 -3.73
N ASN A 269 -9.15 16.37 -4.09
CA ASN A 269 -9.71 15.04 -4.38
C ASN A 269 -10.41 14.42 -3.16
N LEU A 270 -9.85 14.62 -1.95
CA LEU A 270 -10.47 14.13 -0.72
C LEU A 270 -11.73 14.93 -0.38
N ALA A 271 -11.68 16.26 -0.53
CA ALA A 271 -12.83 17.11 -0.30
C ALA A 271 -14.01 16.75 -1.23
N GLU A 272 -13.74 16.54 -2.51
CA GLU A 272 -14.73 16.09 -3.49
C GLU A 272 -15.28 14.70 -3.12
N LYS A 273 -14.41 13.75 -2.75
CA LYS A 273 -14.82 12.40 -2.32
C LYS A 273 -15.75 12.47 -1.10
N PHE A 274 -15.47 13.34 -0.12
CA PHE A 274 -16.35 13.57 1.03
C PHE A 274 -17.70 14.17 0.62
N GLU A 275 -17.72 15.18 -0.24
CA GLU A 275 -18.95 15.82 -0.71
C GLU A 275 -19.84 14.81 -1.46
N GLN A 276 -19.28 14.07 -2.42
CA GLN A 276 -19.99 13.05 -3.18
C GLN A 276 -20.55 11.95 -2.29
N THR A 277 -19.77 11.51 -1.30
CA THR A 277 -20.18 10.48 -0.33
C THR A 277 -21.39 10.92 0.50
N ILE A 278 -21.41 12.18 0.95
CA ILE A 278 -22.56 12.71 1.71
C ILE A 278 -23.79 12.82 0.80
N LEU A 279 -23.61 13.38 -0.40
CA LEU A 279 -24.71 13.56 -1.37
C LEU A 279 -25.38 12.23 -1.71
N GLN A 280 -24.60 11.16 -1.88
CA GLN A 280 -25.12 9.83 -2.19
C GLN A 280 -26.00 9.23 -1.09
N ILE A 281 -25.74 9.56 0.19
CA ILE A 281 -26.53 9.05 1.31
C ILE A 281 -27.79 9.90 1.54
N THR A 282 -27.74 11.19 1.21
CA THR A 282 -28.84 12.13 1.47
C THR A 282 -29.86 12.24 0.34
N ASN A 283 -29.51 11.79 -0.88
CA ASN A 283 -30.40 11.73 -2.04
C ASN A 283 -31.12 10.39 -2.11
#